data_AF-A0A1Q7Q7I7-F1
#
_entry.id   AF-A0A1Q7Q7I7-F1
#
_cell.length_a   1.000
_cell.length_b   1.000
_cell.length_c   1.000
_cell.angle_alpha   90.00
_cell.angle_beta   90.00
_cell.angle_gamma   90.00
#
_symmetry.space_group_name_H-M   'P 1'
#
loop_
_entity.id
_entity.type
_entity.pdbx_description
1 polymer ?
#
loop_
_entity_poly.entity_id
_entity_poly.type
_entity_poly.pdbx_seq_one_letter_code
_entity_poly.pdbx_strand_id
1 'polypeptide(L)'
;MERHANLLKVRFADLSHLQGHLHVIEGRTLFFFREVAPRLVGGDRVVVEFSLANSEQVSTLRGSVLGRVDVADGSQTGAWIEFPDTKLAKRLERGTTALATRKHQRVVCDLMVEVRQGPHSFLARLMDVSMGGARILGATAPRIGAMPLRAGGAVTLKLSGTAPAFPTELGRADVVRTDKSTGELAVRWVRSDPVVRASSLKLIDAVRRSWAQAEVMTHAPPCCQKGQVLDPPMPALRGRL
;
A
#
# COMPACT_ATOMS: atom_id res chain seq x y z
N MET A 1 -8.15 -5.99 -18.37
CA MET A 1 -8.78 -6.12 -17.04
C MET A 1 -7.81 -5.50 -16.03
N GLU A 2 -8.11 -4.32 -15.48
CA GLU A 2 -7.19 -3.64 -14.54
C GLU A 2 -7.06 -4.47 -13.26
N ARG A 3 -5.85 -4.94 -12.94
CA ARG A 3 -5.58 -5.69 -11.71
C ARG A 3 -5.40 -4.73 -10.54
N HIS A 4 -6.30 -4.77 -9.56
CA HIS A 4 -6.07 -4.13 -8.26
C HIS A 4 -4.85 -4.75 -7.56
N ALA A 5 -4.22 -4.02 -6.65
CA ALA A 5 -3.16 -4.60 -5.84
C ALA A 5 -3.71 -5.69 -4.91
N ASN A 6 -2.95 -6.78 -4.73
CA ASN A 6 -3.25 -7.79 -3.73
C ASN A 6 -2.99 -7.20 -2.33
N LEU A 7 -3.94 -7.37 -1.42
CA LEU A 7 -3.82 -6.92 -0.04
C LEU A 7 -3.34 -8.09 0.83
N LEU A 8 -2.24 -7.90 1.53
CA LEU A 8 -1.58 -8.91 2.34
C LEU A 8 -1.40 -8.40 3.77
N LYS A 9 -1.66 -9.25 4.75
CA LYS A 9 -1.42 -8.98 6.17
C LYS A 9 -0.34 -9.92 6.69
N VAL A 10 0.62 -9.37 7.40
CA VAL A 10 1.69 -10.13 8.04
C VAL A 10 1.76 -9.74 9.50
N ARG A 11 1.63 -10.75 10.37
CA ARG A 11 1.71 -10.58 11.83
C ARG A 11 2.95 -11.26 12.36
N PHE A 12 3.82 -10.49 13.00
CA PHE A 12 5.00 -10.98 13.71
C PHE A 12 4.74 -11.03 15.21
N ALA A 13 5.45 -11.92 15.91
CA ALA A 13 5.38 -11.98 17.38
C ALA A 13 5.95 -10.70 18.01
N ASP A 14 7.09 -10.23 17.51
CA ASP A 14 7.81 -9.08 18.01
C ASP A 14 8.58 -8.36 16.88
N LEU A 15 9.19 -7.23 17.24
CA LEU A 15 9.93 -6.37 16.33
C LEU A 15 11.17 -7.05 15.73
N SER A 16 11.87 -7.90 16.49
CA SER A 16 13.12 -8.52 16.05
C SER A 16 12.87 -9.50 14.91
N HIS A 17 11.77 -10.25 14.98
CA HIS A 17 11.33 -11.11 13.88
C HIS A 17 10.97 -10.30 12.64
N LEU A 18 10.23 -9.20 12.77
CA LEU A 18 9.92 -8.33 11.62
C LEU A 18 11.19 -7.77 10.97
N GLN A 19 12.16 -7.31 11.78
CA GLN A 19 13.42 -6.78 11.26
C GLN A 19 14.23 -7.83 10.50
N GLY A 20 14.33 -9.05 11.02
CA GLY A 20 15.10 -10.13 10.39
C GLY A 20 14.56 -10.51 9.01
N HIS A 21 13.25 -10.35 8.77
CA HIS A 21 12.57 -10.69 7.52
C HIS A 21 12.64 -9.58 6.45
N LEU A 22 13.16 -8.39 6.78
CA LEU A 22 13.31 -7.28 5.85
C LEU A 22 14.75 -7.19 5.34
N HIS A 23 14.97 -7.64 4.11
CA HIS A 23 16.30 -7.69 3.50
C HIS A 23 16.56 -6.40 2.72
N VAL A 24 17.48 -5.57 3.20
CA VAL A 24 17.84 -4.30 2.52
C VAL A 24 18.99 -4.51 1.55
N ILE A 25 18.71 -4.35 0.25
CA ILE A 25 19.69 -4.55 -0.83
C ILE A 25 19.57 -3.42 -1.85
N GLU A 26 20.69 -2.78 -2.17
CA GLU A 26 20.77 -1.72 -3.21
C GLU A 26 19.70 -0.63 -3.05
N GLY A 27 19.43 -0.22 -1.81
CA GLY A 27 18.44 0.82 -1.51
C GLY A 27 16.98 0.38 -1.63
N ARG A 28 16.72 -0.92 -1.76
CA ARG A 28 15.40 -1.55 -1.75
C ARG A 28 15.22 -2.40 -0.50
N THR A 29 13.97 -2.74 -0.21
CA THR A 29 13.66 -3.73 0.84
C THR A 29 12.97 -4.93 0.19
N LEU A 30 13.49 -6.12 0.39
CA LEU A 30 12.87 -7.37 -0.01
C LEU A 30 12.23 -8.05 1.20
N PHE A 31 11.14 -8.75 0.96
CA PHE A 31 10.41 -9.51 1.98
C PHE A 31 9.83 -10.77 1.35
N PHE A 32 10.03 -11.92 1.98
CA PHE A 32 9.44 -13.17 1.52
C PHE A 32 8.06 -13.37 2.15
N PHE A 33 7.02 -13.34 1.31
CA PHE A 33 5.66 -13.67 1.72
C PHE A 33 5.39 -15.15 1.45
N ARG A 34 5.48 -15.98 2.48
CA ARG A 34 5.05 -17.38 2.48
C ARG A 34 3.55 -17.52 2.22
N GLU A 35 3.20 -18.36 1.25
CA GLU A 35 1.81 -18.63 0.84
C GLU A 35 1.46 -20.08 1.19
N VAL A 36 0.27 -20.30 1.77
CA VAL A 36 -0.25 -21.67 1.97
C VAL A 36 -0.68 -22.28 0.63
N ALA A 37 -1.19 -21.45 -0.28
CA ALA A 37 -1.54 -21.82 -1.63
C ALA A 37 -1.06 -20.71 -2.57
N PRO A 38 -0.10 -20.97 -3.48
CA PRO A 38 0.54 -19.92 -4.25
C PRO A 38 -0.43 -19.28 -5.26
N ARG A 39 -0.63 -17.97 -5.12
CA ARG A 39 -1.55 -17.15 -5.93
C ARG A 39 -0.86 -15.94 -6.53
N LEU A 40 0.19 -15.44 -5.86
CA LEU A 40 0.96 -14.30 -6.32
C LEU A 40 1.83 -14.68 -7.52
N VAL A 41 1.83 -13.81 -8.55
CA VAL A 41 2.69 -13.97 -9.73
C VAL A 41 3.62 -12.78 -9.93
N GLY A 42 4.76 -13.01 -10.58
CA GLY A 42 5.73 -11.96 -10.90
C GLY A 42 5.07 -10.75 -11.56
N GLY A 43 5.38 -9.56 -11.05
CA GLY A 43 4.81 -8.28 -11.49
C GLY A 43 3.50 -7.89 -10.82
N ASP A 44 2.87 -8.76 -10.04
CA ASP A 44 1.67 -8.38 -9.28
C ASP A 44 2.00 -7.26 -8.30
N ARG A 45 1.10 -6.27 -8.24
CA ARG A 45 1.18 -5.20 -7.25
C ARG A 45 0.65 -5.70 -5.92
N VAL A 46 1.32 -5.32 -4.84
CA VAL A 46 0.94 -5.73 -3.48
C VAL A 46 0.94 -4.54 -2.54
N VAL A 47 0.04 -4.59 -1.56
CA VAL A 47 0.03 -3.72 -0.39
C VAL A 47 0.12 -4.63 0.84
N VAL A 48 1.21 -4.51 1.59
CA VAL A 48 1.50 -5.37 2.74
C VAL A 48 1.34 -4.57 4.03
N GLU A 49 0.46 -5.01 4.92
CA GLU A 49 0.31 -4.51 6.28
C GLU A 49 1.12 -5.38 7.25
N PHE A 50 2.09 -4.78 7.91
CA PHE A 50 2.88 -5.39 8.98
C PHE A 50 2.34 -4.98 10.35
N SER A 51 2.15 -5.97 11.23
CA SER A 51 1.67 -5.80 12.60
C SER A 51 2.49 -6.65 13.58
N LEU A 52 2.50 -6.25 14.84
CA LEU A 52 3.14 -7.00 15.94
C LEU A 52 2.06 -7.56 16.88
N ALA A 53 2.28 -8.75 17.44
CA ALA A 53 1.28 -9.41 18.26
C ALA A 53 0.89 -8.62 19.52
N ASN A 54 1.83 -7.84 20.06
CA ASN A 54 1.71 -7.01 21.26
C ASN A 54 1.44 -5.52 20.96
N SER A 55 1.06 -5.16 19.72
CA SER A 55 0.85 -3.77 19.33
C SER A 55 -0.35 -3.63 18.39
N GLU A 56 -1.16 -2.60 18.61
CA GLU A 56 -2.19 -2.19 17.65
C GLU A 56 -1.62 -1.36 16.49
N GLN A 57 -0.33 -1.02 16.55
CA GLN A 57 0.32 -0.24 15.51
C GLN A 57 0.61 -1.12 14.30
N VAL A 58 0.36 -0.55 13.13
CA VAL A 58 0.62 -1.20 11.84
C VAL A 58 1.49 -0.30 10.96
N SER A 59 2.24 -0.91 10.05
CA SER A 59 2.91 -0.20 8.96
C SER A 59 2.54 -0.84 7.63
N THR A 60 2.19 -0.03 6.65
CA THR A 60 1.81 -0.52 5.33
C THR A 60 2.85 -0.15 4.29
N LEU A 61 3.31 -1.12 3.51
CA LEU A 61 4.21 -0.93 2.38
C LEU A 61 3.54 -1.30 1.07
N ARG A 62 4.03 -0.71 -0.02
CA ARG A 62 3.61 -1.02 -1.38
C ARG A 62 4.77 -1.53 -2.16
N GLY A 63 4.54 -2.60 -2.89
CA GLY A 63 5.58 -3.28 -3.63
C GLY A 63 5.04 -4.00 -4.85
N SER A 64 5.94 -4.80 -5.42
CA SER A 64 5.63 -5.72 -6.49
C SER A 64 6.28 -7.07 -6.24
N VAL A 65 5.62 -8.12 -6.68
CA VAL A 65 6.16 -9.49 -6.64
C VAL A 65 7.30 -9.60 -7.65
N LEU A 66 8.49 -9.99 -7.19
CA LEU A 66 9.64 -10.27 -8.05
C LEU A 66 9.53 -11.65 -8.70
N GLY A 67 9.15 -12.64 -7.91
CA GLY A 67 9.08 -14.02 -8.34
C GLY A 67 8.57 -14.93 -7.23
N ARG A 68 8.14 -16.12 -7.65
CA ARG A 68 7.64 -17.17 -6.77
C ARG A 68 8.75 -18.15 -6.44
N VAL A 69 8.73 -18.65 -5.22
CA VAL A 69 9.48 -19.82 -4.77
C VAL A 69 8.48 -20.94 -4.56
N ASP A 70 8.77 -22.11 -5.13
CA ASP A 70 7.97 -23.31 -4.91
C ASP A 70 8.92 -24.49 -4.68
N VAL A 71 8.97 -24.95 -3.44
CA VAL A 71 9.82 -26.08 -3.05
C VAL A 71 8.94 -27.32 -2.99
N ALA A 72 9.44 -28.45 -3.51
CA ALA A 72 8.65 -29.66 -3.74
C ALA A 72 7.99 -30.25 -2.47
N ASP A 73 8.53 -29.97 -1.28
CA ASP A 73 7.99 -30.39 0.01
C ASP A 73 7.03 -29.36 0.66
N GLY A 74 6.75 -28.25 -0.03
CA GLY A 74 5.91 -27.14 0.45
C GLY A 74 6.50 -26.33 1.60
N SER A 75 7.74 -26.62 2.01
CA SER A 75 8.37 -26.03 3.20
C SER A 75 8.74 -24.55 3.01
N GLN A 76 8.81 -24.05 1.78
CA GLN A 76 9.14 -22.64 1.48
C GLN A 76 8.38 -22.11 0.26
N THR A 77 7.11 -22.50 0.08
CA THR A 77 6.26 -21.95 -0.99
C THR A 77 5.83 -20.52 -0.66
N GLY A 78 5.99 -19.60 -1.61
CA GLY A 78 5.62 -18.19 -1.44
C GLY A 78 6.22 -17.28 -2.50
N ALA A 79 6.22 -15.98 -2.24
CA ALA A 79 6.65 -14.96 -3.20
C ALA A 79 7.61 -13.95 -2.57
N TRP A 80 8.66 -13.60 -3.34
CA TRP A 80 9.52 -12.47 -3.02
C TRP A 80 8.84 -11.17 -3.43
N ILE A 81 8.70 -10.24 -2.48
CA ILE A 81 8.13 -8.92 -2.68
C ILE A 81 9.23 -7.87 -2.58
N GLU A 82 9.29 -6.97 -3.56
CA GLU A 82 10.17 -5.80 -3.56
C GLU A 82 9.38 -4.55 -3.14
N PHE A 83 9.94 -3.81 -2.20
CA PHE A 83 9.52 -2.45 -1.85
C PHE A 83 10.56 -1.43 -2.36
N PRO A 84 10.13 -0.30 -2.93
CA PRO A 84 11.02 0.61 -3.67
C PRO A 84 11.93 1.47 -2.78
N ASP A 85 11.78 1.45 -1.45
CA ASP A 85 12.64 2.19 -0.52
C ASP A 85 12.94 1.40 0.77
N THR A 86 13.85 1.95 1.57
CA THR A 86 14.34 1.35 2.84
C THR A 86 13.74 2.01 4.08
N LYS A 87 12.69 2.81 3.94
CA LYS A 87 12.19 3.66 5.04
C LYS A 87 11.60 2.85 6.18
N LEU A 88 11.00 1.69 5.93
CA LEU A 88 10.51 0.85 7.03
C LEU A 88 11.68 0.26 7.81
N ALA A 89 12.61 -0.43 7.13
CA ALA A 89 13.79 -1.01 7.77
C ALA A 89 14.54 0.02 8.66
N LYS A 90 14.85 1.20 8.10
CA LYS A 90 15.49 2.31 8.84
C LYS A 90 14.66 2.87 10.00
N ARG A 91 13.33 2.80 9.92
CA ARG A 91 12.47 3.22 11.03
C ARG A 91 12.50 2.18 12.13
N LEU A 92 12.42 0.90 11.80
CA LEU A 92 12.37 -0.19 12.79
C LEU A 92 13.66 -0.27 13.63
N GLU A 93 14.82 0.12 13.08
CA GLU A 93 16.07 0.33 13.83
C GLU A 93 15.90 1.27 15.04
N ARG A 94 14.89 2.16 15.02
CA ARG A 94 14.59 3.12 16.10
C ARG A 94 13.60 2.59 17.14
N GLY A 95 13.24 1.30 17.09
CA GLY A 95 12.38 0.65 18.08
C GLY A 95 10.89 0.58 17.72
N THR A 96 10.06 0.09 18.65
CA THR A 96 8.64 -0.24 18.41
C THR A 96 7.76 0.96 18.08
N THR A 97 8.14 2.17 18.52
CA THR A 97 7.47 3.44 18.15
C THR A 97 7.59 3.78 16.66
N ALA A 98 8.36 3.00 15.90
CA ALA A 98 8.51 3.11 14.45
C ALA A 98 7.24 2.78 13.66
N LEU A 99 6.35 1.96 14.24
CA LEU A 99 5.04 1.70 13.66
C LEU A 99 4.13 2.89 13.99
N ALA A 100 3.45 3.42 12.97
CA ALA A 100 2.85 4.74 13.08
C ALA A 100 1.59 4.71 13.96
N THR A 101 1.54 5.59 14.95
CA THR A 101 0.28 6.02 15.59
C THR A 101 -0.30 7.20 14.82
N ARG A 102 -1.59 7.15 14.48
CA ARG A 102 -2.31 8.29 13.88
C ARG A 102 -3.66 8.51 14.56
N LYS A 103 -3.97 9.78 14.85
CA LYS A 103 -5.25 10.24 15.46
C LYS A 103 -6.50 9.91 14.65
N HIS A 104 -6.38 9.73 13.34
CA HIS A 104 -7.47 9.25 12.48
C HIS A 104 -6.95 8.10 11.62
N GLN A 105 -7.57 6.93 11.77
CA GLN A 105 -7.22 5.73 11.03
C GLN A 105 -7.48 5.97 9.55
N ARG A 106 -6.40 6.11 8.77
CA ARG A 106 -6.48 6.10 7.31
C ARG A 106 -6.45 4.65 6.87
N VAL A 107 -7.37 4.27 6.00
CA VAL A 107 -7.38 2.93 5.42
C VAL A 107 -6.60 2.99 4.13
N VAL A 108 -5.54 2.19 4.05
CA VAL A 108 -4.65 2.15 2.89
C VAL A 108 -5.33 1.43 1.73
N CYS A 109 -5.16 1.92 0.50
CA CYS A 109 -5.68 1.29 -0.72
C CYS A 109 -4.73 1.49 -1.91
N ASP A 110 -5.00 0.82 -3.03
CA ASP A 110 -4.36 1.09 -4.33
C ASP A 110 -5.46 1.07 -5.41
N LEU A 111 -6.21 2.18 -5.49
CA LEU A 111 -7.32 2.33 -6.42
C LEU A 111 -6.98 3.37 -7.48
N MET A 112 -7.41 3.15 -8.72
CA MET A 112 -7.30 4.15 -9.77
C MET A 112 -8.36 5.24 -9.54
N VAL A 113 -7.93 6.49 -9.63
CA VAL A 113 -8.79 7.66 -9.44
C VAL A 113 -8.52 8.66 -10.57
N GLU A 114 -9.59 9.08 -11.22
CA GLU A 114 -9.57 10.25 -12.08
C GLU A 114 -9.67 11.50 -11.20
N VAL A 115 -8.72 12.40 -11.38
CA VAL A 115 -8.68 13.72 -10.74
C VAL A 115 -8.99 14.76 -11.79
N ARG A 116 -10.02 15.59 -11.57
CA ARG A 116 -10.46 16.60 -12.52
C ARG A 116 -10.45 18.00 -11.92
N GLN A 117 -9.96 18.97 -12.69
CA GLN A 117 -10.03 20.40 -12.40
C GLN A 117 -10.50 21.13 -13.66
N GLY A 118 -11.73 21.65 -13.63
CA GLY A 118 -12.34 22.25 -14.81
C GLY A 118 -12.41 21.25 -15.98
N PRO A 119 -11.92 21.61 -17.19
CA PRO A 119 -11.95 20.72 -18.36
C PRO A 119 -10.83 19.68 -18.36
N HIS A 120 -9.85 19.76 -17.45
CA HIS A 120 -8.69 18.89 -17.44
C HIS A 120 -8.88 17.74 -16.45
N SER A 121 -8.52 16.52 -16.85
CA SER A 121 -8.42 15.39 -15.94
C SER A 121 -7.20 14.53 -16.22
N PHE A 122 -6.80 13.78 -15.19
CA PHE A 122 -5.74 12.79 -15.27
C PHE A 122 -6.05 11.59 -14.37
N LEU A 123 -5.45 10.44 -14.68
CA LEU A 123 -5.51 9.26 -13.83
C LEU A 123 -4.34 9.25 -12.84
N ALA A 124 -4.65 8.93 -11.60
CA ALA A 124 -3.69 8.77 -10.52
C ALA A 124 -4.10 7.61 -9.61
N ARG A 125 -3.33 7.39 -8.55
CA ARG A 125 -3.60 6.34 -7.56
C ARG A 125 -4.05 6.92 -6.24
N LEU A 126 -5.21 6.49 -5.77
CA LEU A 126 -5.66 6.71 -4.40
C LEU A 126 -4.89 5.75 -3.48
N MET A 127 -4.13 6.33 -2.55
CA MET A 127 -3.20 5.60 -1.69
C MET A 127 -3.79 5.35 -0.30
N ASP A 128 -4.51 6.31 0.24
CA ASP A 128 -5.22 6.09 1.49
C ASP A 128 -6.39 7.04 1.59
N VAL A 129 -7.41 6.59 2.29
CA VAL A 129 -8.64 7.34 2.53
C VAL A 129 -8.92 7.42 4.03
N SER A 130 -9.50 8.55 4.42
CA SER A 130 -10.05 8.78 5.74
C SER A 130 -11.36 9.52 5.62
N MET A 131 -12.07 9.68 6.73
CA MET A 131 -13.26 10.52 6.79
C MET A 131 -12.97 11.96 6.37
N GLY A 132 -11.76 12.49 6.59
CA GLY A 132 -11.45 13.89 6.29
C GLY A 132 -10.89 14.16 4.89
N GLY A 133 -10.45 13.13 4.18
CA GLY A 133 -9.68 13.31 2.95
C GLY A 133 -8.92 12.08 2.51
N ALA A 134 -8.08 12.23 1.50
CA ALA A 134 -7.28 11.16 0.95
C ALA A 134 -5.87 11.62 0.53
N ARG A 135 -5.01 10.64 0.28
CA ARG A 135 -3.73 10.82 -0.39
C ARG A 135 -3.75 10.17 -1.77
N ILE A 136 -3.23 10.88 -2.75
CA ILE A 136 -3.18 10.49 -4.16
C ILE A 136 -1.72 10.54 -4.62
N LEU A 137 -1.26 9.55 -5.36
CA LEU A 137 0.10 9.47 -5.93
C LEU A 137 0.05 9.50 -7.45
N GLY A 138 1.03 10.17 -8.06
CA GLY A 138 1.14 10.30 -9.51
C GLY A 138 0.41 11.54 -10.05
N ALA A 139 -0.12 12.38 -9.16
CA ALA A 139 -0.86 13.58 -9.53
C ALA A 139 0.03 14.71 -10.07
N THR A 140 1.33 14.67 -9.75
CA THR A 140 2.29 15.74 -10.12
C THR A 140 3.60 15.20 -10.70
N ALA A 141 3.63 13.95 -11.19
CA ALA A 141 4.84 13.37 -11.79
C ALA A 141 5.16 14.08 -13.13
N PRO A 142 6.42 14.43 -13.45
CA PRO A 142 6.79 15.26 -14.62
C PRO A 142 6.55 14.67 -16.02
N ARG A 143 5.69 13.67 -16.18
CA ARG A 143 5.39 13.09 -17.49
C ARG A 143 4.25 13.86 -18.16
N ILE A 144 4.28 13.88 -19.49
CA ILE A 144 3.29 14.49 -20.39
C ILE A 144 1.87 14.26 -19.82
N GLY A 145 1.15 15.34 -19.50
CA GLY A 145 -0.19 15.28 -18.90
C GLY A 145 -0.28 15.60 -17.40
N ALA A 146 0.81 15.98 -16.74
CA ALA A 146 0.75 16.45 -15.36
C ALA A 146 0.04 17.81 -15.23
N MET A 147 -1.03 17.86 -14.44
CA MET A 147 -1.70 19.12 -14.12
C MET A 147 -1.05 19.73 -12.87
N PRO A 148 -0.52 20.97 -12.93
CA PRO A 148 0.12 21.62 -11.79
C PRO A 148 -0.93 22.06 -10.76
N LEU A 149 -1.40 21.10 -9.96
CA LEU A 149 -2.30 21.37 -8.85
C LEU A 149 -1.57 22.16 -7.75
N ARG A 150 -2.22 23.21 -7.27
CA ARG A 150 -1.74 24.05 -6.17
C ARG A 150 -2.57 23.80 -4.92
N ALA A 151 -1.95 23.97 -3.75
CA ALA A 151 -2.69 24.04 -2.49
C ALA A 151 -3.76 25.14 -2.58
N GLY A 152 -4.96 24.84 -2.05
CA GLY A 152 -6.16 25.67 -2.18
C GLY A 152 -6.96 25.44 -3.47
N GLY A 153 -6.44 24.67 -4.44
CA GLY A 153 -7.20 24.32 -5.64
C GLY A 153 -8.35 23.36 -5.32
N ALA A 154 -9.47 23.47 -6.04
CA ALA A 154 -10.58 22.53 -5.95
C ALA A 154 -10.52 21.50 -7.09
N VAL A 155 -10.82 20.25 -6.78
CA VAL A 155 -10.90 19.14 -7.73
C VAL A 155 -12.17 18.32 -7.51
N THR A 156 -12.57 17.57 -8.53
CA THR A 156 -13.53 16.47 -8.38
C THR A 156 -12.82 15.14 -8.61
N LEU A 157 -13.27 14.11 -7.89
CA LEU A 157 -12.66 12.79 -7.91
C LEU A 157 -13.68 11.73 -8.31
N LYS A 158 -13.23 10.79 -9.15
CA LYS A 158 -14.01 9.63 -9.60
C LYS A 158 -13.12 8.39 -9.58
N LEU A 159 -13.62 7.27 -9.05
CA LEU A 159 -12.92 6.00 -9.13
C LEU A 159 -13.03 5.41 -10.55
N SER A 160 -11.94 4.82 -11.02
CA SER A 160 -11.87 4.11 -12.29
C SER A 160 -11.65 2.63 -12.06
N GLY A 161 -12.31 1.80 -12.87
CA GLY A 161 -12.06 0.35 -12.90
C GLY A 161 -12.41 -0.41 -11.62
N THR A 162 -13.26 0.14 -10.75
CA THR A 162 -13.59 -0.48 -9.46
C THR A 162 -14.80 -1.41 -9.52
N ALA A 163 -14.80 -2.44 -8.67
CA ALA A 163 -15.94 -3.32 -8.47
C ALA A 163 -17.20 -2.57 -7.95
N PRO A 164 -18.43 -3.10 -8.15
CA PRO A 164 -19.69 -2.44 -7.78
C PRO A 164 -19.83 -2.05 -6.29
N ALA A 165 -19.04 -2.68 -5.41
CA ALA A 165 -19.01 -2.36 -3.98
C ALA A 165 -18.46 -0.95 -3.69
N PHE A 166 -17.65 -0.38 -4.60
CA PHE A 166 -17.08 0.95 -4.46
C PHE A 166 -18.02 2.03 -5.03
N PRO A 167 -18.03 3.25 -4.48
CA PRO A 167 -18.70 4.38 -5.12
C PRO A 167 -17.92 4.81 -6.36
N THR A 168 -18.60 5.05 -7.48
CA THR A 168 -17.96 5.55 -8.70
C THR A 168 -17.55 7.01 -8.56
N GLU A 169 -18.46 7.88 -8.12
CA GLU A 169 -18.18 9.31 -7.90
C GLU A 169 -17.83 9.56 -6.43
N LEU A 170 -16.73 10.28 -6.18
CA LEU A 170 -16.31 10.65 -4.84
C LEU A 170 -16.68 12.10 -4.49
N GLY A 171 -16.89 12.95 -5.50
CA GLY A 171 -17.31 14.35 -5.33
C GLY A 171 -16.13 15.32 -5.18
N ARG A 172 -16.41 16.50 -4.61
CA ARG A 172 -15.43 17.59 -4.50
C ARG A 172 -14.42 17.42 -3.36
N ALA A 173 -13.20 17.85 -3.65
CA ALA A 173 -12.13 17.91 -2.67
C ALA A 173 -11.25 19.15 -2.87
N ASP A 174 -10.74 19.69 -1.77
CA ASP A 174 -9.76 20.78 -1.79
C ASP A 174 -8.35 20.19 -1.68
N VAL A 175 -7.45 20.66 -2.54
CA VAL A 175 -6.03 20.32 -2.48
C VAL A 175 -5.41 20.99 -1.26
N VAL A 176 -4.94 20.18 -0.31
CA VAL A 176 -4.32 20.68 0.93
C VAL A 176 -2.82 20.81 0.77
N ARG A 177 -2.18 19.85 0.09
CA ARG A 177 -0.73 19.82 -0.09
C ARG A 177 -0.37 19.08 -1.37
N THR A 178 0.69 19.54 -2.02
CA THR A 178 1.39 18.81 -3.08
C THR A 178 2.85 18.63 -2.71
N ASP A 179 3.41 17.48 -3.08
CA ASP A 179 4.83 17.17 -2.92
C ASP A 179 5.42 16.85 -4.30
N LYS A 180 6.21 17.79 -4.81
CA LYS A 180 6.82 17.69 -6.14
C LYS A 180 7.89 16.61 -6.22
N SER A 181 8.52 16.24 -5.10
CA SER A 181 9.58 15.24 -5.07
C SER A 181 9.02 13.82 -5.20
N THR A 182 7.85 13.57 -4.61
CA THR A 182 7.21 12.25 -4.60
C THR A 182 6.08 12.13 -5.60
N GLY A 183 5.53 13.23 -6.11
CA GLY A 183 4.32 13.19 -6.93
C GLY A 183 3.03 13.07 -6.11
N GLU A 184 3.11 13.21 -4.78
CA GLU A 184 1.98 13.04 -3.87
C GLU A 184 1.10 14.30 -3.79
N LEU A 185 -0.20 14.07 -3.71
CA LEU A 185 -1.26 15.05 -3.54
C LEU A 185 -2.09 14.65 -2.32
N ALA A 186 -2.27 15.57 -1.37
CA ALA A 186 -3.19 15.40 -0.26
C ALA A 186 -4.42 16.27 -0.48
N VAL A 187 -5.60 15.66 -0.36
CA VAL A 187 -6.89 16.35 -0.56
C VAL A 187 -7.76 16.24 0.69
N ARG A 188 -8.62 17.23 0.89
CA ARG A 188 -9.65 17.28 1.94
C ARG A 188 -11.03 17.24 1.31
N TRP A 189 -11.90 16.42 1.86
CA TRP A 189 -13.29 16.30 1.43
C TRP A 189 -14.07 17.58 1.70
N VAL A 190 -14.75 18.12 0.68
CA VAL A 190 -15.66 19.26 0.83
C VAL A 190 -16.96 18.74 1.44
N ARG A 191 -17.14 18.90 2.76
CA ARG A 191 -18.26 18.28 3.50
C ARG A 191 -19.64 18.83 3.15
N SER A 192 -19.71 20.03 2.59
CA SER A 192 -20.95 20.61 2.07
C SER A 192 -21.43 19.93 0.79
N ASP A 193 -20.57 19.19 0.09
CA ASP A 193 -20.95 18.42 -1.10
C ASP A 193 -21.75 17.16 -0.69
N PRO A 194 -23.01 17.00 -1.14
CA PRO A 194 -23.82 15.82 -0.83
C PRO A 194 -23.23 14.52 -1.38
N VAL A 195 -22.56 14.55 -2.53
CA VAL A 195 -21.91 13.37 -3.13
C VAL A 195 -20.82 12.87 -2.20
N VAL A 196 -19.98 13.77 -1.69
CA VAL A 196 -18.90 13.46 -0.74
C VAL A 196 -19.44 12.83 0.54
N ARG A 197 -20.55 13.36 1.08
CA ARG A 197 -21.18 12.81 2.30
C ARG A 197 -21.64 11.37 2.08
N ALA A 198 -22.26 11.06 0.94
CA ALA A 198 -22.72 9.73 0.60
C ALA A 198 -21.56 8.76 0.25
N SER A 199 -20.56 9.24 -0.50
CA SER A 199 -19.49 8.40 -1.07
C SER A 199 -18.40 8.07 -0.06
N SER A 200 -18.03 8.99 0.83
CA SER A 200 -16.86 8.85 1.71
C SER A 200 -16.95 7.65 2.66
N LEU A 201 -18.12 7.45 3.30
CA LEU A 201 -18.37 6.28 4.14
C LEU A 201 -18.36 4.99 3.33
N LYS A 202 -19.09 4.97 2.19
CA LYS A 202 -19.16 3.80 1.30
C LYS A 202 -17.77 3.38 0.81
N LEU A 203 -16.91 4.34 0.47
CA LEU A 203 -15.53 4.10 0.07
C LEU A 203 -14.72 3.47 1.21
N ILE A 204 -14.75 4.05 2.40
CA ILE A 204 -14.00 3.54 3.56
C ILE A 204 -14.45 2.11 3.90
N ASP A 205 -15.76 1.85 3.90
CA ASP A 205 -16.31 0.53 4.19
C ASP A 205 -15.93 -0.49 3.12
N ALA A 206 -15.94 -0.09 1.84
CA ALA A 206 -15.48 -0.97 0.75
C ALA A 206 -14.00 -1.33 0.91
N VAL A 207 -13.14 -0.35 1.20
CA VAL A 207 -11.70 -0.61 1.43
C VAL A 207 -11.49 -1.50 2.67
N ARG A 208 -12.24 -1.27 3.76
CA ARG A 208 -12.18 -2.11 4.96
C ARG A 208 -12.61 -3.55 4.68
N ARG A 209 -13.68 -3.75 3.90
CA ARG A 209 -14.11 -5.09 3.47
C ARG A 209 -13.03 -5.79 2.64
N SER A 210 -12.37 -5.08 1.72
CA SER A 210 -11.23 -5.64 0.98
C SER A 210 -10.11 -6.09 1.92
N TRP A 211 -9.76 -5.31 2.94
CA TRP A 211 -8.78 -5.71 3.95
C TRP A 211 -9.23 -6.85 4.87
N ALA A 212 -10.53 -7.02 5.08
CA ALA A 212 -11.06 -8.16 5.82
C ALA A 212 -10.89 -9.49 5.05
N GLN A 213 -10.79 -9.41 3.72
CA GLN A 213 -10.56 -10.54 2.82
C GLN A 213 -9.09 -10.71 2.43
N ALA A 214 -8.20 -9.83 2.92
CA ALA A 214 -6.77 -9.90 2.65
C ALA A 214 -6.18 -11.23 3.15
N GLU A 215 -5.22 -11.76 2.41
CA GLU A 215 -4.50 -12.95 2.84
C GLU A 215 -3.69 -12.64 4.09
N VAL A 216 -3.73 -13.54 5.08
CA VAL A 216 -3.08 -13.34 6.36
C VAL A 216 -1.99 -14.39 6.54
N MET A 217 -0.76 -13.93 6.70
CA MET A 217 0.34 -14.71 7.22
C MET A 217 0.57 -14.34 8.69
N THR A 218 0.62 -15.36 9.55
CA THR A 218 1.19 -15.21 10.89
C THR A 218 2.57 -15.86 10.90
N HIS A 219 3.57 -15.12 11.35
CA HIS A 219 4.93 -15.63 11.51
C HIS A 219 4.91 -16.88 12.41
N ALA A 220 5.38 -18.00 11.89
CA ALA A 220 5.39 -19.29 12.56
C ALA A 220 6.83 -19.76 12.84
N PRO A 221 7.05 -20.67 13.80
CA PRO A 221 8.39 -21.18 14.12
C PRO A 221 9.22 -21.66 12.92
N PRO A 222 8.64 -22.29 11.86
CA PRO A 222 9.42 -22.69 10.68
C PRO A 222 10.07 -21.54 9.89
N CYS A 223 9.66 -20.28 10.13
CA CYS A 223 10.27 -19.12 9.47
C CYS A 223 11.61 -18.72 10.09
N CYS A 224 11.91 -19.13 11.33
CA CYS A 224 13.15 -18.79 12.01
C CYS A 224 13.65 -19.93 12.89
N GLN A 225 14.95 -20.23 12.82
CA GLN A 225 15.58 -21.22 13.69
C GLN A 225 16.79 -20.61 14.38
N LYS A 226 16.86 -20.74 15.72
CA LYS A 226 17.96 -20.20 16.56
C LYS A 226 18.24 -18.71 16.31
N GLY A 227 17.19 -17.92 16.08
CA GLY A 227 17.29 -16.48 15.82
C GLY A 227 17.72 -16.09 14.40
N GLN A 228 17.86 -17.06 13.48
CA GLN A 228 18.12 -16.82 12.06
C GLN A 228 16.86 -17.02 11.24
N VAL A 229 16.65 -16.14 10.26
CA VAL A 229 15.55 -16.25 9.29
C VAL A 229 15.87 -17.33 8.27
N LEU A 230 14.92 -18.23 8.03
CA LEU A 230 15.01 -19.33 7.08
C LEU A 230 14.21 -19.01 5.81
N ASP A 231 14.40 -17.82 5.29
CA ASP A 231 13.83 -17.44 3.99
C ASP A 231 14.57 -18.22 2.87
N PRO A 232 13.89 -18.52 1.76
CA PRO A 232 14.55 -19.13 0.61
C PRO A 232 15.65 -18.19 0.04
N PRO A 233 16.52 -18.68 -0.85
CA PRO A 233 17.49 -17.81 -1.52
C PRO A 233 16.80 -16.63 -2.22
N MET A 234 17.37 -15.44 -2.07
CA MET A 234 16.85 -14.25 -2.75
C MET A 234 17.02 -14.36 -4.26
N PRO A 235 16.06 -13.83 -5.06
CA PRO A 235 16.17 -13.84 -6.51
C PRO A 235 17.29 -12.89 -6.96
N ALA A 236 17.90 -13.19 -8.09
CA ALA A 236 18.84 -12.28 -8.73
C ALA A 236 18.12 -10.97 -9.10
N LEU A 237 18.58 -9.85 -8.57
CA LEU A 237 18.02 -8.54 -8.88
C LEU A 237 18.54 -8.08 -10.24
N ARG A 238 17.65 -7.84 -11.20
CA ARG A 238 18.04 -7.14 -12.43
C ARG A 238 18.24 -5.66 -12.10
N GLY A 239 19.33 -5.08 -12.59
CA GLY A 239 19.62 -3.64 -12.43
C GLY A 239 18.50 -2.78 -13.03
N ARG A 240 18.32 -1.56 -12.51
CA ARG A 240 17.38 -0.59 -13.11
C ARG A 240 17.86 -0.24 -14.52
N LEU A 241 17.01 -0.47 -15.53
CA LEU A 241 17.13 0.16 -16.84
C LEU A 241 16.77 1.64 -16.74
#